data_AF-A0A0B6Z7Y0-F1
#
_entry.id   AF-A0A0B6Z7Y0-F1
#
_cell.length_a   1.000
_cell.length_b   1.000
_cell.length_c   1.000
_cell.angle_alpha   90.00
_cell.angle_beta   90.00
_cell.angle_gamma   90.00
#
_symmetry.space_group_name_H-M   'P 1'
#
loop_
_entity.id
_entity.type
_entity.pdbx_description
1 polymer ?
#
loop_
_entity_poly.entity_id
_entity_poly.type
_entity_poly.pdbx_seq_one_letter_code
_entity_poly.pdbx_strand_id
1 'polypeptide(L)'
;AGFVGCLSSTIILRFFQRGAYLFSINALSKQSELFLVDLYHNEQYIVSAYGTGKSAGFGAASNTIFLNLEENDRVYVKTQRQVHLFGSPKEVYASFTGFLVTQETFLQSVKSEVGKFFKKA
;
A
#
# COMPACT_ATOMS: atom_id res chain seq x y z
N ALA A 1 -6.16 -11.65 9.12
CA ALA A 1 -6.21 -12.34 7.82
C ALA A 1 -4.78 -12.45 7.28
N GLY A 2 -4.42 -13.62 6.75
CA GLY A 2 -3.04 -14.14 6.67
C GLY A 2 -2.02 -13.31 5.91
N PHE A 3 -0.79 -13.28 6.43
CA PHE A 3 0.41 -12.79 5.77
C PHE A 3 1.12 -14.00 5.14
N VAL A 4 1.20 -14.06 3.81
CA VAL A 4 2.03 -15.02 3.08
C VAL A 4 2.82 -14.24 2.04
N GLY A 5 4.15 -14.30 2.08
CA GLY A 5 4.99 -13.80 1.00
C GLY A 5 6.46 -13.57 1.37
N CYS A 6 7.25 -14.65 1.34
CA CYS A 6 8.70 -14.59 1.10
C CYS A 6 9.00 -15.40 -0.19
N LEU A 7 10.02 -14.96 -0.95
CA LEU A 7 10.48 -15.40 -2.28
C LEU A 7 9.70 -14.88 -3.50
N SER A 8 9.79 -13.59 -3.77
CA SER A 8 9.92 -12.98 -5.10
C SER A 8 10.11 -11.47 -4.87
N SER A 9 10.66 -10.72 -5.81
CA SER A 9 10.81 -9.24 -5.76
C SER A 9 9.47 -8.48 -5.73
N THR A 10 8.39 -9.14 -5.31
CA THR A 10 7.02 -8.68 -5.35
C THR A 10 6.24 -9.28 -4.19
N ILE A 11 5.72 -8.43 -3.31
CA ILE A 11 4.84 -8.82 -2.19
C ILE A 11 3.41 -8.51 -2.62
N ILE A 12 2.56 -9.54 -2.69
CA ILE A 12 1.18 -9.43 -3.18
C ILE A 12 0.20 -9.57 -2.02
N LEU A 13 -0.69 -8.58 -1.88
CA LEU A 13 -1.88 -8.66 -1.04
C LEU A 13 -3.10 -8.94 -1.93
N ARG A 14 -3.90 -9.92 -1.52
CA ARG A 14 -5.17 -10.29 -2.18
C ARG A 14 -6.32 -10.02 -1.22
N PHE A 15 -7.42 -9.50 -1.76
CA PHE A 15 -8.57 -9.08 -0.97
C PHE A 15 -9.84 -9.80 -1.43
N PHE A 16 -10.66 -10.17 -0.44
CA PHE A 16 -11.91 -10.92 -0.64
C PHE A 16 -13.16 -10.07 -0.40
N GLN A 17 -13.01 -8.79 -0.05
CA GLN A 17 -14.13 -7.89 0.24
C GLN A 17 -14.02 -6.63 -0.60
N ARG A 18 -15.12 -6.25 -1.23
CA ARG A 18 -15.24 -4.97 -1.95
C ARG A 18 -15.31 -3.81 -0.96
N GLY A 19 -14.50 -2.78 -1.18
CA GLY A 19 -14.51 -1.59 -0.34
C GLY A 19 -13.30 -0.69 -0.53
N ALA A 20 -13.20 0.33 0.33
CA ALA A 20 -12.07 1.23 0.36
C ALA A 20 -10.99 0.70 1.31
N TYR A 21 -9.75 0.65 0.82
CA TYR A 21 -8.58 0.18 1.54
C TYR A 21 -7.55 1.30 1.63
N LEU A 22 -6.87 1.40 2.76
CA LEU A 22 -5.70 2.25 2.91
C LEU A 22 -4.45 1.39 2.79
N PHE A 23 -3.51 1.84 1.95
CA PHE A 23 -2.19 1.26 1.80
C PHE A 23 -1.13 2.25 2.20
N SER A 24 -0.12 1.79 2.92
CA SER A 24 1.04 2.61 3.30
C SER A 24 2.33 1.83 3.05
N ILE A 25 3.27 2.50 2.36
CA ILE A 25 4.65 2.06 2.18
C ILE A 25 5.51 2.97 3.05
N ASN A 26 6.38 2.37 3.86
CA ASN A 26 7.42 3.08 4.59
C ASN A 26 8.74 2.37 4.35
N ALA A 27 9.80 3.10 4.04
CA ALA A 27 11.09 2.50 3.74
C ALA A 27 12.24 3.44 4.10
N LEU A 28 13.36 2.83 4.48
CA LEU A 28 14.63 3.49 4.75
C LEU A 28 15.70 2.89 3.83
N SER A 29 16.50 3.73 3.18
CA SER A 29 17.63 3.30 2.36
C SER A 29 18.76 2.78 3.25
N LYS A 30 19.61 1.89 2.74
CA LYS A 30 20.94 1.68 3.32
C LYS A 30 21.77 2.97 3.21
N GLN A 31 22.86 3.02 3.97
CA GLN A 31 23.74 4.18 3.99
C GLN A 31 24.31 4.45 2.59
N SER A 32 24.25 5.71 2.13
CA SER A 32 24.75 6.15 0.81
C SER A 32 24.08 5.49 -0.40
N GLU A 33 22.98 4.76 -0.18
CA GLU A 33 22.21 4.08 -1.22
C GLU A 33 20.89 4.78 -1.51
N LEU A 34 20.22 4.36 -2.59
CA LEU A 34 18.86 4.80 -2.90
C LEU A 34 17.90 3.62 -3.00
N PHE A 35 16.61 3.91 -2.87
CA PHE A 35 15.55 2.97 -3.20
C PHE A 35 14.42 3.66 -3.96
N LEU A 36 13.71 2.85 -4.75
CA LEU A 36 12.44 3.19 -5.37
C LEU A 36 11.52 1.97 -5.25
N VAL A 37 10.40 2.15 -4.56
CA VAL A 37 9.38 1.11 -4.39
C VAL A 37 8.09 1.61 -5.00
N ASP A 38 7.56 0.85 -5.94
CA ASP A 38 6.33 1.16 -6.67
C ASP A 38 5.17 0.32 -6.13
N LEU A 39 4.00 0.93 -5.97
CA LEU A 39 2.73 0.26 -5.69
C LEU A 39 1.95 0.06 -6.99
N TYR A 40 1.45 -1.16 -7.16
CA TYR A 40 0.62 -1.56 -8.28
C TYR A 40 -0.76 -2.02 -7.83
N HIS A 41 -1.77 -1.74 -8.65
CA HIS A 41 -3.10 -2.34 -8.60
C HIS A 41 -3.37 -3.01 -9.94
N ASN A 42 -3.56 -4.33 -9.95
CA ASN A 42 -3.81 -5.11 -11.18
C ASN A 42 -2.85 -4.76 -12.34
N GLU A 43 -1.55 -4.68 -12.07
CA GLU A 43 -0.49 -4.36 -13.04
C GLU A 43 -0.41 -2.89 -13.48
N GLN A 44 -1.33 -2.05 -13.01
CA GLN A 44 -1.27 -0.60 -13.20
C GLN A 44 -0.44 0.05 -12.11
N TYR A 45 0.53 0.87 -12.51
CA TYR A 45 1.30 1.71 -11.59
C TYR A 45 0.38 2.74 -10.93
N ILE A 46 0.48 2.87 -9.62
CA ILE A 46 -0.33 3.83 -8.84
C ILE A 46 0.56 4.92 -8.26
N VAL A 47 1.55 4.55 -7.44
CA VAL A 47 2.36 5.51 -6.68
C VAL A 47 3.73 4.93 -6.33
N SER A 48 4.71 5.79 -6.10
CA SER A 48 6.06 5.41 -5.67
C SER A 48 6.45 6.01 -4.32
N ALA A 49 7.34 5.32 -3.62
CA ALA A 49 8.16 5.88 -2.54
C ALA A 49 9.63 5.88 -2.97
N TYR A 50 10.26 7.05 -2.99
CA TYR A 50 11.67 7.25 -3.37
C TYR A 50 12.45 7.89 -2.23
N GLY A 51 13.55 7.24 -1.83
CA GLY A 51 14.46 7.76 -0.81
C GLY A 51 15.92 7.61 -1.25
N THR A 52 16.76 8.57 -0.88
CA THR A 52 18.21 8.55 -1.16
C THR A 52 19.02 8.95 0.08
N GLY A 53 19.94 8.09 0.48
CA GLY A 53 20.92 8.31 1.53
C GLY A 53 22.25 8.88 1.01
N LYS A 54 22.41 9.10 -0.30
CA LYS A 54 23.68 9.52 -0.93
C LYS A 54 24.32 10.75 -0.28
N SER A 55 23.52 11.70 0.18
CA SER A 55 24.02 12.96 0.77
C SER A 55 23.93 13.02 2.30
N ALA A 56 23.05 12.24 2.92
CA ALA A 56 22.67 12.38 4.34
C ALA A 56 22.90 11.12 5.18
N GLY A 57 23.59 10.12 4.62
CA GLY A 57 23.70 8.80 5.23
C GLY A 57 22.49 7.96 4.87
N PHE A 58 21.33 8.20 5.48
CA PHE A 58 20.10 7.45 5.24
C PHE A 58 19.04 8.31 4.56
N GLY A 59 18.25 7.73 3.67
CA GLY A 59 17.07 8.36 3.07
C GLY A 59 15.81 7.62 3.48
N ALA A 60 14.84 8.31 4.06
CA ALA A 60 13.52 7.76 4.38
C ALA A 60 12.49 8.25 3.37
N ALA A 61 11.57 7.37 2.98
CA ALA A 61 10.42 7.78 2.19
C ALA A 61 9.21 6.93 2.51
N SER A 62 8.04 7.56 2.40
CA SER A 62 6.75 6.94 2.63
C SER A 62 5.73 7.43 1.63
N ASN A 63 4.79 6.57 1.28
CA ASN A 63 3.61 6.99 0.52
C ASN A 63 2.37 6.23 1.00
N THR A 64 1.25 6.92 1.07
CA THR A 64 -0.01 6.39 1.60
C THR A 64 -1.15 6.76 0.67
N ILE A 65 -1.99 5.78 0.33
CA ILE A 65 -3.07 5.95 -0.65
C ILE A 65 -4.32 5.17 -0.25
N PHE A 66 -5.48 5.71 -0.61
CA PHE A 66 -6.74 4.98 -0.58
C PHE A 66 -7.04 4.39 -1.95
N LEU A 67 -7.41 3.12 -2.00
CA LEU A 67 -7.87 2.44 -3.22
C LEU A 67 -9.22 1.78 -2.96
N ASN A 68 -10.15 1.97 -3.89
CA ASN A 68 -11.35 1.15 -3.94
C ASN A 68 -11.01 -0.14 -4.67
N LEU A 69 -11.21 -1.28 -4.01
CA LEU A 69 -10.89 -2.59 -4.53
C LEU A 69 -12.14 -3.42 -4.74
N GLU A 70 -12.13 -4.18 -5.84
CA GLU A 70 -13.07 -5.25 -6.11
C GLU A 70 -12.55 -6.60 -5.58
N GLU A 71 -13.42 -7.60 -5.56
CA GLU A 71 -13.02 -8.96 -5.21
C GLU A 71 -11.97 -9.48 -6.21
N ASN A 72 -10.92 -10.13 -5.70
CA ASN A 72 -9.78 -10.65 -6.46
C ASN A 72 -8.79 -9.63 -7.02
N ASP A 73 -8.98 -8.34 -6.74
CA ASP A 73 -7.96 -7.33 -7.04
C ASP A 73 -6.64 -7.64 -6.35
N ARG A 74 -5.55 -7.38 -7.07
CA ARG A 74 -4.17 -7.56 -6.60
C ARG A 74 -3.56 -6.21 -6.33
N VAL A 75 -3.14 -5.98 -5.09
CA VAL A 75 -2.31 -4.82 -4.75
C VAL A 75 -0.95 -5.33 -4.30
N TYR A 76 0.11 -4.81 -4.89
CA TYR A 76 1.45 -5.30 -4.59
C TYR A 76 2.51 -4.21 -4.73
N VAL A 77 3.62 -4.41 -4.04
CA VAL A 77 4.82 -3.59 -4.20
C VAL A 77 5.82 -4.29 -5.09
N LYS A 78 6.48 -3.53 -5.96
CA LYS A 78 7.54 -4.02 -6.85
C LYS A 78 8.67 -3.00 -6.90
N THR A 79 9.89 -3.51 -7.08
CA THR A 79 11.06 -2.70 -7.36
C THR A 79 11.48 -2.90 -8.81
N GLN A 80 11.66 -1.82 -9.57
CA GLN A 80 12.09 -1.90 -10.98
C GLN A 80 13.56 -2.29 -11.13
N ARG A 81 14.33 -2.10 -10.06
CA ARG A 81 15.78 -2.32 -10.01
C ARG A 81 16.12 -2.96 -8.67
N GLN A 82 17.36 -3.39 -8.52
CA GLN A 82 17.88 -3.74 -7.21
C GLN A 82 17.80 -2.50 -6.31
N VAL A 83 17.24 -2.68 -5.12
CA VAL A 83 17.12 -1.63 -4.11
C VAL A 83 17.84 -2.07 -2.84
N HIS A 84 18.39 -1.11 -2.13
CA HIS A 84 19.10 -1.36 -0.88
C HIS A 84 18.32 -0.72 0.26
N LEU A 85 17.39 -1.50 0.83
CA LEU A 85 16.64 -1.12 2.02
C LEU A 85 17.44 -1.48 3.27
N PHE A 86 17.41 -0.59 4.26
CA PHE A 86 18.02 -0.83 5.55
C PHE A 86 17.12 -1.71 6.40
N GLY A 87 17.73 -2.71 7.04
CA GLY A 87 17.06 -3.53 8.04
C GLY A 87 17.81 -4.81 8.35
N SER A 88 17.50 -5.35 9.51
CA SER A 88 17.90 -6.68 9.99
C SER A 88 16.68 -7.36 10.60
N PRO A 89 16.71 -8.68 10.88
CA PRO A 89 15.59 -9.35 11.57
C PRO A 89 15.20 -8.72 12.92
N LYS A 90 16.09 -7.91 13.54
CA LYS A 90 15.84 -7.18 14.79
C LYS A 90 15.55 -5.69 14.58
N GLU A 91 15.68 -5.20 13.35
CA GLU A 91 15.64 -3.78 12.98
C GLU A 91 14.87 -3.62 11.67
N VAL A 92 13.55 -3.55 11.76
CA VAL A 92 12.69 -3.48 10.56
C VAL A 92 12.35 -2.02 10.26
N TYR A 93 12.95 -1.47 9.21
CA TYR A 93 12.73 -0.09 8.75
C TYR A 93 12.02 0.01 7.40
N ALA A 94 11.54 -1.12 6.87
CA ALA A 94 10.70 -1.18 5.68
C ALA A 94 9.41 -1.93 5.98
N SER A 95 8.28 -1.33 5.65
CA SER A 95 6.96 -1.93 5.82
C SER A 95 6.06 -1.61 4.63
N PHE A 96 5.23 -2.58 4.29
CA PHE A 96 4.10 -2.41 3.39
C PHE A 96 2.85 -2.95 4.09
N THR A 97 1.90 -2.07 4.35
CA THR A 97 0.71 -2.37 5.14
C THR A 97 -0.53 -1.98 4.37
N GLY A 98 -1.57 -2.79 4.47
CA GLY A 98 -2.89 -2.50 3.93
C GLY A 98 -4.00 -2.96 4.87
N PHE A 99 -5.05 -2.15 5.01
CA PHE A 99 -6.25 -2.55 5.76
C PHE A 99 -7.54 -1.98 5.16
N LEU A 100 -8.64 -2.70 5.38
CA LEU A 100 -9.98 -2.28 4.97
C LEU A 100 -10.45 -1.13 5.86
N VAL A 101 -10.83 -0.02 5.24
CA VAL A 101 -11.34 1.17 5.93
C VAL A 101 -12.86 1.09 6.02
N THR A 102 -13.51 0.73 4.92
CA THR A 102 -14.97 0.61 4.88
C THR A 102 -15.41 -0.33 3.75
N GLN A 103 -16.45 -1.12 4.02
CA GLN A 103 -17.05 -2.00 3.01
C GLN A 103 -17.98 -1.21 2.10
N GLU A 104 -18.03 -1.59 0.82
CA GLU A 104 -18.94 -0.96 -0.15
C GLU A 104 -20.41 -1.11 0.27
N THR A 105 -20.76 -2.26 0.86
CA THR A 105 -22.12 -2.52 1.40
C THR A 105 -22.54 -1.48 2.42
N PHE A 106 -21.63 -1.08 3.32
CA PHE A 106 -21.87 -0.04 4.31
C PHE A 106 -22.01 1.34 3.66
N LEU A 107 -21.16 1.66 2.67
CA LEU A 107 -21.28 2.92 1.95
C LEU A 107 -22.62 3.04 1.21
N GLN A 108 -23.11 1.95 0.63
CA GLN A 108 -24.40 1.91 -0.06
C GLN A 108 -25.58 2.05 0.90
N SER A 109 -25.52 1.45 2.10
CA SER A 109 -26.58 1.60 3.10
C SER A 109 -26.71 3.05 3.57
N VAL A 110 -25.59 3.71 3.84
CA VAL A 110 -25.58 5.14 4.24
C VAL A 110 -26.14 6.03 3.13
N LYS A 111 -25.70 5.84 1.87
CA LYS A 111 -26.22 6.61 0.72
C LYS A 111 -27.73 6.44 0.55
N SER A 112 -28.25 5.22 0.74
CA SER A 112 -29.69 4.94 0.66
C SER A 112 -30.47 5.69 1.75
N GLU A 113 -29.97 5.67 2.98
CA GLU A 113 -30.62 6.32 4.12
C GLU A 113 -30.62 7.86 3.99
N VAL A 114 -29.49 8.43 3.61
CA VAL A 114 -29.36 9.87 3.32
C VAL A 114 -30.29 10.26 2.16
N GLY A 115 -30.36 9.45 1.11
CA GLY A 115 -31.28 9.69 -0.01
C GLY A 115 -32.76 9.67 0.41
N LYS A 116 -33.15 8.83 1.37
CA LYS A 116 -34.51 8.84 1.94
C LYS A 116 -34.78 10.11 2.75
N PHE A 117 -33.78 10.59 3.49
CA PHE A 117 -33.89 11.83 4.27
C PHE A 117 -34.16 13.03 3.35
N PHE A 118 -33.40 13.19 2.27
CA PHE A 118 -33.58 14.32 1.34
C PHE A 118 -34.83 14.23 0.45
N LYS A 119 -35.40 13.04 0.24
CA LYS A 119 -36.68 12.88 -0.49
C LYS A 119 -37.92 13.17 0.36
N LYS A 120 -37.76 13.34 1.68
CA LYS A 120 -38.85 13.55 2.63
C LYS A 120 -38.98 15.03 3.06
N ALA A 121 -38.07 15.88 2.63
CA ALA A 121 -38.12 17.34 2.75
C ALA A 121 -38.65 17.96 1.45
#